data_AF-A0A935GW36-F1
#
_entry.id   AF-A0A935GW36-F1
#
_cell.length_a   1.000
_cell.length_b   1.000
_cell.length_c   1.000
_cell.angle_alpha   90.00
_cell.angle_beta   90.00
_cell.angle_gamma   90.00
#
_symmetry.space_group_name_H-M   'P 1'
#
loop_
_entity.id
_entity.type
_entity.pdbx_description
1 polymer ?
#
loop_
_entity_poly.entity_id
_entity_poly.type
_entity_poly.pdbx_seq_one_letter_code
_entity_poly.pdbx_strand_id
1 'polypeptide(L)'
;MCSGLTEAAGGTATQKVFSCSPTATGTIPVVVQSNNGSVLFEKSLIVPLPQVSLKTSMGDMLLELDPNKAPITVNNFLQYVWSNFYTNLIFHRVVPGFVIQGGGFNSAGQAATTRDPIKLEVPNGLSNLRGTVAMARTSALNSATSQFYINTVDNVALDTTGGGYAVFGKVVNGLPVVDAISAVQTSNSWPATPVVITSATQTQ
;
A
#
# COMPACT_ATOMS: atom_id res chain seq x y z
N MET A 1 2.74 -20.94 3.04
CA MET A 1 2.83 -19.57 3.59
C MET A 1 4.20 -19.24 4.16
N CYS A 2 5.09 -20.22 4.34
CA CYS A 2 6.50 -19.99 4.61
C CYS A 2 7.34 -20.83 3.64
N SER A 3 8.36 -20.25 3.03
CA SER A 3 9.30 -20.92 2.12
C SER A 3 10.66 -21.11 2.76
N GLY A 4 11.39 -22.16 2.35
CA GLY A 4 12.75 -22.40 2.82
C GLY A 4 12.83 -22.76 4.30
N LEU A 5 11.89 -23.58 4.79
CA LEU A 5 11.91 -24.06 6.16
C LEU A 5 13.18 -24.88 6.39
N THR A 6 14.04 -24.41 7.28
CA THR A 6 15.31 -25.07 7.63
C THR A 6 15.51 -25.05 9.14
N GLU A 7 16.17 -26.07 9.67
CA GLU A 7 16.61 -26.06 11.07
C GLU A 7 17.72 -25.03 11.23
N ALA A 8 17.52 -24.05 12.12
CA ALA A 8 18.46 -22.99 12.39
C ALA A 8 19.40 -23.37 13.55
N ALA A 9 20.59 -22.76 13.58
CA ALA A 9 21.51 -22.90 14.69
C ALA A 9 20.92 -22.35 16.01
N GLY A 10 21.42 -22.83 17.15
CA GLY A 10 20.97 -22.39 18.48
C GLY A 10 19.91 -23.27 19.15
N GLY A 11 19.62 -24.45 18.59
CA GLY A 11 18.86 -25.48 19.29
C GLY A 11 19.61 -26.07 20.50
N THR A 12 18.87 -26.70 21.41
CA THR A 12 19.37 -27.47 22.55
C THR A 12 18.91 -28.93 22.46
N ALA A 13 19.27 -29.78 23.42
CA ALA A 13 18.77 -31.15 23.50
C ALA A 13 17.23 -31.24 23.60
N THR A 14 16.58 -30.18 24.10
CA THR A 14 15.11 -30.11 24.31
C THR A 14 14.44 -29.03 23.46
N GLN A 15 15.20 -28.32 22.61
CA GLN A 15 14.69 -27.23 21.79
C GLN A 15 15.23 -27.33 20.36
N LYS A 16 14.34 -27.29 19.39
CA LYS A 16 14.68 -27.14 17.98
C LYS A 16 14.27 -25.76 17.50
N VAL A 17 15.11 -25.14 16.68
CA VAL A 17 14.84 -23.82 16.10
C VAL A 17 14.69 -23.99 14.60
N PHE A 18 13.67 -23.37 14.02
CA PHE A 18 13.44 -23.40 12.58
C PHE A 18 13.30 -21.97 12.06
N SER A 19 13.82 -21.73 10.86
CA SER A 19 13.67 -20.47 10.14
C SER A 19 13.00 -20.71 8.80
N CYS A 20 12.21 -19.72 8.37
CA CYS A 20 11.59 -19.71 7.04
C CYS A 20 11.23 -18.26 6.68
N SER A 21 11.10 -17.98 5.38
CA SER A 21 10.67 -16.67 4.89
C SER A 21 9.16 -16.70 4.62
N PRO A 22 8.36 -15.82 5.24
CA PRO A 22 6.96 -15.65 4.88
C PRO A 22 6.78 -15.34 3.40
N THR A 23 5.83 -16.00 2.75
CA THR A 23 5.50 -15.77 1.33
C THR A 23 4.16 -15.05 1.14
N ALA A 24 3.41 -14.85 2.22
CA ALA A 24 2.11 -14.21 2.24
C ALA A 24 1.84 -13.65 3.64
N THR A 25 0.92 -12.69 3.72
CA THR A 25 0.43 -12.15 5.00
C THR A 25 -0.63 -13.09 5.59
N GLY A 26 -0.94 -12.92 6.87
CA GLY A 26 -1.93 -13.71 7.59
C GLY A 26 -1.32 -14.72 8.58
N THR A 27 -2.11 -15.72 8.94
CA THR A 27 -1.76 -16.67 10.00
C THR A 27 -1.05 -17.89 9.43
N ILE A 28 0.19 -18.13 9.85
CA ILE A 28 0.94 -19.34 9.52
C ILE A 28 0.76 -20.35 10.67
N PRO A 29 0.02 -21.47 10.47
CA PRO A 29 -0.01 -22.54 11.44
C PRO A 29 1.33 -23.28 11.42
N VAL A 30 1.88 -23.50 12.60
CA VAL A 30 3.10 -24.28 12.87
C VAL A 30 2.67 -25.50 13.66
N VAL A 31 2.73 -26.66 13.02
CA VAL A 31 2.35 -27.94 13.63
C VAL A 31 3.57 -28.85 13.62
N VAL A 32 3.92 -29.39 14.79
CA VAL A 32 4.90 -30.48 14.91
C VAL A 32 4.10 -31.76 15.13
N GLN A 33 4.34 -32.74 14.27
CA GLN A 33 3.70 -34.05 14.36
C GLN A 33 4.76 -35.12 14.59
N SER A 34 4.40 -36.16 15.32
CA SER A 34 5.22 -37.37 15.36
C SER A 34 5.06 -38.16 14.05
N ASN A 35 5.91 -39.17 13.84
CA ASN A 35 5.86 -40.03 12.66
C ASN A 35 4.52 -40.77 12.48
N ASN A 36 3.71 -40.90 13.54
CA ASN A 36 2.38 -41.51 13.48
C ASN A 36 1.24 -40.50 13.24
N GLY A 37 1.55 -39.22 13.00
CA GLY A 37 0.58 -38.15 12.75
C GLY A 37 0.03 -37.47 14.00
N SER A 38 0.37 -37.92 15.21
CA SER A 38 -0.04 -37.24 16.46
C SER A 38 0.59 -35.85 16.55
N VAL A 39 -0.22 -34.82 16.81
CA VAL A 39 0.25 -33.45 17.04
C VAL A 39 0.96 -33.39 18.39
N LEU A 40 2.24 -33.00 18.36
CA LEU A 40 3.10 -32.83 19.54
C LEU A 40 3.16 -31.36 19.97
N PHE A 41 2.99 -30.43 19.02
CA PHE A 41 3.02 -29.00 19.27
C PHE A 41 2.24 -28.26 18.17
N GLU A 42 1.52 -27.22 18.55
CA GLU A 42 0.84 -26.32 17.62
C GLU A 42 1.03 -24.87 18.08
N LYS A 43 1.33 -23.99 17.12
CA LYS A 43 1.41 -22.55 17.32
C LYS A 43 1.00 -21.83 16.06
N SER A 44 0.53 -20.60 16.17
CA SER A 44 0.29 -19.72 15.03
C SER A 44 1.26 -18.54 15.03
N LEU A 45 1.86 -18.26 13.88
CA LEU A 45 2.61 -17.03 13.62
C LEU A 45 1.73 -16.07 12.82
N ILE A 46 1.84 -14.76 13.08
CA ILE A 46 1.09 -13.75 12.35
C ILE A 46 2.08 -12.95 11.51
N VAL A 47 1.86 -12.94 10.19
CA VAL A 47 2.56 -12.08 9.25
C VAL A 47 1.65 -10.89 8.98
N PRO A 48 2.00 -9.69 9.44
CA PRO A 48 1.11 -8.54 9.33
C PRO A 48 1.05 -8.03 7.88
N LEU A 49 0.02 -7.22 7.58
CA LEU A 49 -0.09 -6.51 6.30
C LEU A 49 1.02 -5.47 6.15
N PRO A 50 1.60 -5.20 4.98
CA PRO A 50 2.63 -4.16 4.86
C PRO A 50 2.08 -2.79 5.26
N GLN A 51 2.90 -1.99 5.95
CA GLN A 51 2.55 -0.61 6.30
C GLN A 51 3.57 0.38 5.76
N VAL A 52 3.11 1.54 5.30
CA VAL A 52 3.94 2.62 4.79
C VAL A 52 3.64 3.91 5.54
N SER A 53 4.65 4.44 6.24
CA SER A 53 4.63 5.79 6.78
C SER A 53 4.87 6.78 5.64
N LEU A 54 3.85 7.58 5.33
CA LEU A 54 3.90 8.64 4.33
C LEU A 54 3.96 10.00 5.04
N LYS A 55 5.14 10.61 5.06
CA LYS A 55 5.36 11.93 5.67
C LYS A 55 5.14 13.01 4.63
N THR A 56 4.42 14.07 5.03
CA THR A 56 4.13 15.20 4.15
C THR A 56 4.45 16.53 4.84
N SER A 57 4.49 17.61 4.07
CA SER A 57 4.59 18.97 4.61
C SER A 57 3.40 19.38 5.49
N MET A 58 2.30 18.61 5.50
CA MET A 58 1.10 18.86 6.30
C MET A 58 0.89 17.85 7.44
N GLY A 59 1.80 16.88 7.61
CA GLY A 59 1.71 15.85 8.63
C GLY A 59 1.93 14.44 8.10
N ASP A 60 1.89 13.48 9.01
CA ASP A 60 2.20 12.09 8.74
C ASP A 60 0.92 11.26 8.59
N MET A 61 0.94 10.31 7.66
CA MET A 61 -0.09 9.29 7.47
C MET A 61 0.53 7.91 7.52
N LEU A 62 -0.24 6.93 8.02
CA LEU A 62 0.14 5.52 7.98
C LEU A 62 -0.83 4.78 7.06
N LEU A 63 -0.29 4.19 6.00
CA LEU A 63 -1.03 3.37 5.05
C LEU A 63 -0.84 1.90 5.40
N GLU A 64 -1.91 1.12 5.44
CA GLU A 64 -1.88 -0.35 5.52
C GLU A 64 -2.33 -0.93 4.19
N LEU A 65 -1.49 -1.78 3.58
CA LEU A 65 -1.64 -2.29 2.23
C LEU A 65 -2.14 -3.74 2.24
N ASP A 66 -2.92 -4.15 1.24
CA ASP A 66 -3.51 -5.49 1.17
C ASP A 66 -2.96 -6.31 -0.03
N PRO A 67 -1.81 -6.98 0.13
CA PRO A 67 -1.23 -7.82 -0.92
C PRO A 67 -2.04 -9.10 -1.17
N ASN A 68 -3.00 -9.47 -0.31
CA ASN A 68 -3.87 -10.62 -0.56
C ASN A 68 -4.94 -10.28 -1.60
N LYS A 69 -5.35 -9.00 -1.66
CA LYS A 69 -6.35 -8.49 -2.61
C LYS A 69 -5.74 -7.85 -3.84
N ALA A 70 -4.59 -7.19 -3.71
CA ALA A 70 -3.93 -6.46 -4.80
C ALA A 70 -2.41 -6.72 -4.85
N PRO A 71 -1.97 -7.98 -5.02
CA PRO A 71 -0.55 -8.35 -4.95
C PRO A 71 0.35 -7.59 -5.93
N ILE A 72 -0.10 -7.38 -7.18
CA ILE A 72 0.70 -6.67 -8.19
C ILE A 72 0.81 -5.20 -7.82
N THR A 73 -0.30 -4.59 -7.40
CA THR A 73 -0.38 -3.18 -7.05
C THR A 73 0.43 -2.85 -5.80
N VAL A 74 0.31 -3.66 -4.75
CA VAL A 74 1.08 -3.48 -3.50
C VAL A 74 2.58 -3.63 -3.77
N ASN A 75 2.98 -4.66 -4.53
CA ASN A 75 4.39 -4.86 -4.87
C ASN A 75 4.95 -3.71 -5.74
N ASN A 76 4.13 -3.16 -6.65
CA ASN A 76 4.51 -1.99 -7.44
C ASN A 76 4.70 -0.75 -6.54
N PHE A 77 3.73 -0.45 -5.67
CA PHE A 77 3.81 0.69 -4.76
C PHE A 77 5.03 0.58 -3.82
N LEU A 78 5.26 -0.60 -3.24
CA LEU A 78 6.41 -0.83 -2.37
C LEU A 78 7.74 -0.71 -3.09
N GLN A 79 7.86 -1.12 -4.36
CA GLN A 79 9.08 -0.87 -5.14
C GLN A 79 9.41 0.62 -5.27
N TYR A 80 8.40 1.48 -5.47
CA TYR A 80 8.61 2.94 -5.46
C TYR A 80 8.98 3.47 -4.08
N VAL A 81 8.37 2.94 -3.01
CA VAL A 81 8.74 3.29 -1.63
C VAL A 81 10.19 2.91 -1.34
N TRP A 82 10.62 1.69 -1.66
CA TRP A 82 11.98 1.21 -1.41
C TRP A 82 13.04 1.93 -2.23
N SER A 83 12.70 2.43 -3.42
CA SER A 83 13.60 3.25 -4.22
C SER A 83 13.59 4.74 -3.83
N ASN A 84 12.93 5.12 -2.73
CA ASN A 84 12.76 6.50 -2.27
C ASN A 84 12.11 7.43 -3.33
N PHE A 85 11.30 6.87 -4.23
CA PHE A 85 10.79 7.57 -5.41
C PHE A 85 9.85 8.73 -5.07
N TYR A 86 9.03 8.57 -4.03
CA TYR A 86 8.00 9.55 -3.69
C TYR A 86 8.53 10.82 -3.02
N THR A 87 9.80 10.81 -2.57
CA THR A 87 10.42 11.95 -1.91
C THR A 87 10.50 13.16 -2.84
N ASN A 88 10.06 14.31 -2.36
CA ASN A 88 9.92 15.57 -3.10
C ASN A 88 8.86 15.56 -4.22
N LEU A 89 8.07 14.50 -4.36
CA LEU A 89 6.85 14.53 -5.16
C LEU A 89 5.70 15.14 -4.36
N ILE A 90 4.65 15.57 -5.06
CA ILE A 90 3.56 16.32 -4.44
C ILE A 90 2.21 15.62 -4.64
N PHE A 91 1.25 15.98 -3.79
CA PHE A 91 -0.18 15.86 -4.13
C PHE A 91 -0.51 16.97 -5.14
N HIS A 92 -0.54 16.61 -6.42
CA HIS A 92 -0.66 17.56 -7.53
C HIS A 92 -2.11 17.77 -7.96
N ARG A 93 -3.04 16.93 -7.51
CA ARG A 93 -4.47 17.06 -7.80
C ARG A 93 -5.27 16.84 -6.51
N VAL A 94 -5.93 17.88 -6.05
CA VAL A 94 -6.81 17.88 -4.87
C VAL A 94 -8.20 18.32 -5.31
N VAL A 95 -9.19 17.46 -5.08
CA VAL A 95 -10.60 17.76 -5.35
C VAL A 95 -11.38 17.57 -4.05
N PRO A 96 -11.80 18.67 -3.38
CA PRO A 96 -12.57 18.60 -2.14
C PRO A 96 -13.81 17.72 -2.31
N GLY A 97 -14.05 16.83 -1.35
CA GLY A 97 -15.18 15.89 -1.40
C GLY A 97 -15.04 14.79 -2.46
N PHE A 98 -13.82 14.52 -2.95
CA PHE A 98 -13.55 13.44 -3.89
C PHE A 98 -12.25 12.71 -3.54
N VAL A 99 -11.08 13.22 -3.97
CA VAL A 99 -9.79 12.55 -3.79
C VAL A 99 -8.64 13.55 -3.64
N ILE A 100 -7.57 13.10 -2.99
CA ILE A 100 -6.24 13.72 -3.07
C ILE A 100 -5.31 12.77 -3.85
N GLN A 101 -4.69 13.24 -4.93
CA GLN A 101 -3.88 12.44 -5.84
C GLN A 101 -2.44 12.96 -5.90
N GLY A 102 -1.48 12.04 -5.80
CA GLY A 102 -0.05 12.35 -5.68
C GLY A 102 0.87 11.35 -6.37
N GLY A 103 2.18 11.50 -6.14
CA GLY A 103 3.19 10.53 -6.57
C GLY A 103 3.54 10.54 -8.07
N GLY A 104 3.29 11.66 -8.76
CA GLY A 104 3.55 11.80 -10.21
C GLY A 104 4.36 13.02 -10.63
N PHE A 105 4.41 14.07 -9.82
CA PHE A 105 5.02 15.35 -10.18
C PHE A 105 5.81 15.93 -9.01
N ASN A 106 6.86 16.68 -9.31
CA ASN A 106 7.57 17.51 -8.33
C ASN A 106 6.91 18.89 -8.18
N SER A 107 7.45 19.73 -7.29
CA SER A 107 6.93 21.09 -7.03
C SER A 107 7.05 22.06 -8.22
N ALA A 108 7.91 21.76 -9.19
CA ALA A 108 8.04 22.52 -10.44
C ALA A 108 7.03 22.07 -11.52
N GLY A 109 6.16 21.08 -11.21
CA GLY A 109 5.19 20.54 -12.16
C GLY A 109 5.79 19.58 -13.19
N GLN A 110 7.02 19.11 -12.97
CA GLN A 110 7.67 18.14 -13.86
C GLN A 110 7.23 16.73 -13.49
N ALA A 111 6.84 15.95 -14.49
CA ALA A 111 6.47 14.55 -14.31
C ALA A 111 7.70 13.71 -13.94
N ALA A 112 7.55 12.81 -12.98
CA ALA A 112 8.58 11.86 -12.61
C ALA A 112 8.65 10.69 -13.61
N THR A 113 9.86 10.21 -13.92
CA THR A 113 10.06 9.04 -14.78
C THR A 113 9.64 7.77 -14.04
N THR A 114 8.71 7.00 -14.60
CA THR A 114 8.14 5.82 -13.93
C THR A 114 8.68 4.50 -14.47
N ARG A 115 8.43 3.41 -13.73
CA ARG A 115 8.53 2.03 -14.21
C ARG A 115 7.40 1.74 -15.21
N ASP A 116 7.44 0.55 -15.82
CA ASP A 116 6.40 0.06 -16.70
C ASP A 116 5.03 -0.01 -16.00
N PRO A 117 3.93 0.19 -16.74
CA PRO A 117 2.60 0.12 -16.17
C PRO A 117 2.22 -1.30 -15.73
N ILE A 118 1.37 -1.38 -14.72
CA ILE A 118 0.91 -2.64 -14.15
C ILE A 118 -0.49 -3.05 -14.66
N LYS A 119 -0.77 -4.35 -14.55
CA LYS A 119 -2.11 -4.91 -14.80
C LYS A 119 -3.10 -4.37 -13.77
N LEU A 120 -4.30 -4.03 -14.22
CA LEU A 120 -5.41 -3.63 -13.35
C LEU A 120 -5.92 -4.83 -12.53
N GLU A 121 -6.01 -4.67 -11.21
CA GLU A 121 -6.49 -5.69 -10.27
C GLU A 121 -7.92 -5.38 -9.80
N VAL A 122 -8.88 -5.37 -10.73
CA VAL A 122 -10.31 -5.28 -10.43
C VAL A 122 -11.11 -6.35 -11.18
N PRO A 123 -12.24 -6.82 -10.63
CA PRO A 123 -12.65 -6.63 -9.25
C PRO A 123 -11.76 -7.44 -8.30
N ASN A 124 -11.34 -6.84 -7.17
CA ASN A 124 -10.62 -7.53 -6.09
C ASN A 124 -11.41 -7.59 -4.77
N GLY A 125 -12.64 -7.06 -4.76
CA GLY A 125 -13.51 -7.02 -3.59
C GLY A 125 -13.23 -5.86 -2.62
N LEU A 126 -12.33 -4.94 -2.96
CA LEU A 126 -12.15 -3.67 -2.26
C LEU A 126 -12.90 -2.56 -3.01
N SER A 127 -13.52 -1.64 -2.26
CA SER A 127 -14.33 -0.53 -2.78
C SER A 127 -13.65 0.81 -2.47
N ASN A 128 -13.84 1.81 -3.32
CA ASN A 128 -13.29 3.17 -3.21
C ASN A 128 -14.01 3.99 -2.12
N LEU A 129 -13.96 3.50 -0.88
CA LEU A 129 -14.55 4.13 0.30
C LEU A 129 -13.60 5.19 0.90
N ARG A 130 -14.12 6.08 1.73
CA ARG A 130 -13.33 7.10 2.44
C ARG A 130 -12.13 6.47 3.16
N GLY A 131 -10.96 7.07 2.98
CA GLY A 131 -9.70 6.64 3.58
C GLY A 131 -9.00 5.49 2.85
N THR A 132 -9.59 4.91 1.80
CA THR A 132 -8.90 3.91 0.98
C THR A 132 -7.87 4.56 0.04
N VAL A 133 -6.80 3.83 -0.28
CA VAL A 133 -5.79 4.21 -1.27
C VAL A 133 -5.93 3.34 -2.52
N ALA A 134 -5.93 3.99 -3.68
CA ALA A 134 -6.10 3.35 -4.98
C ALA A 134 -5.13 3.91 -6.02
N MET A 135 -4.86 3.13 -7.07
CA MET A 135 -3.98 3.57 -8.15
C MET A 135 -4.70 4.49 -9.13
N ALA A 136 -4.06 5.61 -9.47
CA ALA A 136 -4.48 6.42 -10.60
C ALA A 136 -4.02 5.78 -11.91
N ARG A 137 -4.81 5.98 -12.97
CA ARG A 137 -4.50 5.51 -14.33
C ARG A 137 -5.11 6.44 -15.38
N THR A 138 -4.67 6.26 -16.61
CA THR A 138 -5.26 6.87 -17.80
C THR A 138 -6.54 6.11 -18.21
N SER A 139 -7.10 6.41 -19.38
CA SER A 139 -8.24 5.67 -19.93
C SER A 139 -7.91 4.20 -20.21
N ALA A 140 -6.64 3.86 -20.50
CA ALA A 140 -6.20 2.48 -20.66
C ALA A 140 -6.23 1.74 -19.31
N LEU A 141 -6.76 0.51 -19.30
CA LEU A 141 -6.96 -0.27 -18.07
C LEU A 141 -5.63 -0.58 -17.36
N ASN A 142 -4.65 -1.10 -18.10
CA ASN A 142 -3.34 -1.49 -17.58
C ASN A 142 -2.32 -0.36 -17.75
N SER A 143 -2.61 0.82 -17.18
CA SER A 143 -1.76 2.01 -17.35
C SER A 143 -1.32 2.65 -16.03
N ALA A 144 -1.65 2.05 -14.89
CA ALA A 144 -1.22 2.56 -13.59
C ALA A 144 0.30 2.38 -13.44
N THR A 145 1.00 3.40 -12.95
CA THR A 145 2.44 3.36 -12.68
C THR A 145 2.74 3.74 -11.22
N SER A 146 3.11 4.98 -10.93
CA SER A 146 3.46 5.45 -9.58
C SER A 146 2.36 6.25 -8.89
N GLN A 147 1.45 6.84 -9.66
CA GLN A 147 0.44 7.76 -9.12
C GLN A 147 -0.64 7.00 -8.35
N PHE A 148 -0.96 7.51 -7.17
CA PHE A 148 -2.01 6.99 -6.30
C PHE A 148 -2.92 8.14 -5.86
N TYR A 149 -4.10 7.80 -5.36
CA TYR A 149 -4.98 8.73 -4.69
C TYR A 149 -5.55 8.14 -3.41
N ILE A 150 -5.92 9.02 -2.49
CA ILE A 150 -6.66 8.68 -1.26
C ILE A 150 -8.06 9.25 -1.40
N ASN A 151 -9.06 8.39 -1.20
CA ASN A 151 -10.47 8.75 -1.22
C ASN A 151 -10.82 9.60 0.01
N THR A 152 -11.35 10.81 -0.17
CA THR A 152 -11.77 11.69 0.94
C THR A 152 -13.24 11.52 1.31
N VAL A 153 -14.02 10.87 0.45
CA VAL A 153 -15.41 10.43 0.70
C VAL A 153 -15.60 9.04 0.08
N ASP A 154 -16.80 8.49 0.18
CA ASP A 154 -17.15 7.24 -0.50
C ASP A 154 -17.40 7.50 -2.00
N ASN A 155 -16.47 7.03 -2.83
CA ASN A 155 -16.47 7.20 -4.28
C ASN A 155 -16.79 5.88 -4.99
N VAL A 156 -17.84 5.18 -4.55
CA VAL A 156 -18.22 3.83 -5.05
C VAL A 156 -18.39 3.73 -6.57
N ALA A 157 -18.68 4.86 -7.24
CA ALA A 157 -18.73 4.90 -8.70
C ALA A 157 -17.38 4.54 -9.36
N LEU A 158 -16.25 4.80 -8.69
CA LEU A 158 -14.91 4.45 -9.16
C LEU A 158 -14.64 2.95 -9.15
N ASP A 159 -15.49 2.14 -8.52
CA ASP A 159 -15.35 0.68 -8.53
C ASP A 159 -15.62 0.10 -9.93
N THR A 160 -16.43 0.78 -10.74
CA THR A 160 -16.86 0.30 -12.07
C THR A 160 -16.63 1.30 -13.19
N THR A 161 -16.58 2.60 -12.91
CA THR A 161 -16.42 3.65 -13.93
C THR A 161 -15.15 3.45 -14.74
N GLY A 162 -15.29 3.46 -16.07
CA GLY A 162 -14.17 3.29 -17.00
C GLY A 162 -13.43 1.96 -16.85
N GLY A 163 -14.03 0.93 -16.24
CA GLY A 163 -13.41 -0.35 -15.91
C GLY A 163 -12.87 -0.45 -14.48
N GLY A 164 -13.06 0.57 -13.64
CA GLY A 164 -12.72 0.55 -12.23
C GLY A 164 -11.30 1.04 -11.89
N TYR A 165 -11.05 1.26 -10.60
CA TYR A 165 -9.75 1.65 -10.06
C TYR A 165 -9.38 0.73 -8.89
N ALA A 166 -8.18 0.14 -8.95
CA ALA A 166 -7.73 -0.85 -7.97
C ALA A 166 -7.39 -0.17 -6.64
N VAL A 167 -8.24 -0.38 -5.64
CA VAL A 167 -7.94 -0.14 -4.22
C VAL A 167 -6.95 -1.21 -3.76
N PHE A 168 -5.90 -0.80 -3.06
CA PHE A 168 -4.83 -1.68 -2.60
C PHE A 168 -4.44 -1.48 -1.13
N GLY A 169 -5.16 -0.63 -0.41
CA GLY A 169 -4.92 -0.37 1.01
C GLY A 169 -5.83 0.70 1.58
N LYS A 170 -5.52 1.16 2.79
CA LYS A 170 -6.22 2.25 3.48
C LYS A 170 -5.31 3.03 4.42
N VAL A 171 -5.71 4.25 4.75
CA VAL A 171 -5.13 5.05 5.82
C VAL A 171 -5.60 4.51 7.16
N VAL A 172 -4.67 4.04 8.00
CA VAL A 172 -4.95 3.53 9.36
C VAL A 172 -4.60 4.54 10.46
N ASN A 173 -3.79 5.55 10.13
CA ASN A 173 -3.55 6.71 10.98
C ASN A 173 -3.32 7.97 10.12
N GLY A 174 -3.74 9.13 10.60
CA GLY A 174 -3.57 10.40 9.88
C GLY A 174 -4.70 10.77 8.92
N LEU A 175 -5.91 10.22 9.06
CA LEU A 175 -7.08 10.70 8.30
C LEU A 175 -7.33 12.22 8.44
N PRO A 176 -7.14 12.85 9.62
CA PRO A 176 -7.24 14.32 9.70
C PRO A 176 -6.23 15.06 8.81
N VAL A 177 -5.07 14.48 8.53
CA VAL A 177 -4.09 15.05 7.57
C VAL A 177 -4.63 14.95 6.14
N VAL A 178 -5.26 13.84 5.77
CA VAL A 178 -5.96 13.69 4.48
C VAL A 178 -7.02 14.78 4.31
N ASP A 179 -7.82 15.03 5.35
CA ASP A 179 -8.85 16.07 5.33
C ASP A 179 -8.23 17.47 5.20
N ALA A 180 -7.14 17.75 5.94
CA ALA A 180 -6.42 19.02 5.85
C ALA A 180 -5.86 19.27 4.45
N ILE A 181 -5.26 18.24 3.82
CA ILE A 181 -4.78 18.31 2.43
C ILE A 181 -5.97 18.53 1.48
N SER A 182 -7.11 17.86 1.71
CA SER A 182 -8.30 18.02 0.88
C SER A 182 -8.93 19.42 0.93
N ALA A 183 -8.60 20.22 1.94
CA ALA A 183 -9.14 21.56 2.16
C ALA A 183 -8.22 22.69 1.67
N VAL A 184 -7.03 22.37 1.13
CA VAL A 184 -6.10 23.41 0.65
C VAL A 184 -6.69 24.17 -0.54
N GLN A 185 -6.31 25.45 -0.67
CA GLN A 185 -6.68 26.26 -1.81
C GLN A 185 -6.07 25.69 -3.10
N THR A 186 -6.88 25.56 -4.15
CA THR A 186 -6.44 25.05 -5.45
C THR A 186 -6.77 26.01 -6.59
N SER A 187 -6.01 25.90 -7.68
CA SER A 187 -6.37 26.44 -8.99
C SER A 187 -6.41 25.28 -9.98
N ASN A 188 -7.54 25.02 -10.62
CA ASN A 188 -7.74 23.84 -11.48
C ASN A 188 -7.37 22.51 -10.79
N SER A 189 -7.74 22.35 -9.51
CA SER A 189 -7.37 21.22 -8.64
C SER A 189 -5.89 21.11 -8.27
N TRP A 190 -5.02 22.00 -8.77
CA TRP A 190 -3.62 22.07 -8.37
C TRP A 190 -3.47 22.90 -7.09
N PRO A 191 -2.88 22.36 -5.99
CA PRO A 191 -2.67 23.14 -4.77
C PRO A 191 -1.83 24.39 -4.99
N ALA A 192 -2.31 25.54 -4.51
CA ALA A 192 -1.59 26.82 -4.63
C ALA A 192 -0.24 26.79 -3.88
N THR A 193 -0.20 26.08 -2.76
CA THR A 193 1.04 25.72 -2.06
C THR A 193 1.25 24.21 -2.20
N PRO A 194 2.40 23.76 -2.73
CA PRO A 194 2.66 22.33 -2.90
C PRO A 194 2.60 21.56 -1.56
N VAL A 195 1.81 20.50 -1.53
CA VAL A 195 1.81 19.52 -0.44
C VAL A 195 2.81 18.43 -0.80
N VAL A 196 4.01 18.54 -0.23
CA VAL A 196 5.18 17.73 -0.59
C VAL A 196 5.20 16.46 0.25
N ILE A 197 5.46 15.31 -0.38
CA ILE A 197 5.81 14.06 0.28
C ILE A 197 7.29 14.13 0.65
N THR A 198 7.58 14.24 1.94
CA THR A 198 8.95 14.39 2.45
C THR A 198 9.65 13.04 2.59
N SER A 199 8.90 11.97 2.88
CA SER A 199 9.39 10.60 2.81
C SER A 199 8.25 9.59 2.70
N ALA A 200 8.54 8.44 2.10
CA ALA A 200 7.70 7.24 2.18
C ALA A 200 8.57 6.07 2.62
N THR A 201 8.18 5.36 3.68
CA THR A 201 9.01 4.28 4.25
C THR A 201 8.12 3.13 4.72
N GLN A 202 8.48 1.91 4.34
CA GLN A 202 7.81 0.72 4.87
C GLN A 202 8.19 0.52 6.34
N THR A 203 7.18 0.38 7.21
CA THR A 203 7.36 0.24 8.67
C THR A 203 7.04 -1.14 9.20
N GLN A 204 6.34 -1.98 8.41
CA GLN A 204 6.12 -3.40 8.68
C GLN A 204 5.99 -4.19 7.37
#